data_AF-A0AAV1YR45-F1
#
_entry.id   AF-A0AAV1YR45-F1
#
_cell.length_a   1.000
_cell.length_b   1.000
_cell.length_c   1.000
_cell.angle_alpha   90.00
_cell.angle_beta   90.00
_cell.angle_gamma   90.00
#
_symmetry.space_group_name_H-M   'P 1'
#
loop_
_entity.id
_entity.type
_entity.pdbx_description
1 polymer ?
#
loop_
_entity_poly.entity_id
_entity_poly.type
_entity_poly.pdbx_seq_one_letter_code
_entity_poly.pdbx_strand_id
1 'polypeptide(L)'
;DESVFPIKTTKREEFLNCLKTCPPIPPFSTICALTLLVVLIYGTLWGLTGPMALPGGPIFGLFALVVVCYLGGQFMRILKLPTLIGMIFIGFVLRNVPRIDVAKDIPQEWSANIRNMALVIVFLQVGLLLDTDALKNHKSTCSKLILIPFIAELIAAGLSAHYLFHMPWKWSFLMASMQSAIAPAIVLPVVLELQKKGIGVTTGIPTVVIAVCGIDNVLALSAFGMILGVIFDT
;
A
#
# COMPACT_ATOMS: atom_id res chain seq x y z
N ASP A 1 22.43 12.48 -41.43
CA ASP A 1 23.30 13.02 -40.37
C ASP A 1 22.79 12.63 -38.99
N GLU A 2 23.28 11.48 -38.55
CA GLU A 2 23.35 11.07 -37.15
C GLU A 2 24.14 12.11 -36.35
N SER A 3 23.48 12.78 -35.40
CA SER A 3 24.17 13.47 -34.31
C SER A 3 23.94 12.67 -33.03
N VAL A 4 24.85 11.72 -32.83
CA VAL A 4 25.09 10.99 -31.59
C VAL A 4 25.37 12.00 -30.48
N PHE A 5 24.37 12.25 -29.62
CA PHE A 5 24.61 12.89 -28.34
C PHE A 5 25.34 11.90 -27.43
N PRO A 6 26.53 12.22 -26.90
CA PRO A 6 27.28 11.31 -26.05
C PRO A 6 26.51 11.13 -24.74
N ILE A 7 25.96 9.93 -24.53
CA ILE A 7 25.41 9.52 -23.24
C ILE A 7 26.57 9.52 -22.26
N LYS A 8 26.65 10.56 -21.42
CA LYS A 8 27.56 10.61 -20.28
C LYS A 8 27.26 9.41 -19.38
N THR A 9 28.12 8.39 -19.43
CA THR A 9 28.16 7.23 -18.52
C THR A 9 28.34 7.74 -17.08
N THR A 10 27.22 8.06 -16.42
CA THR A 10 27.16 8.83 -15.17
C THR A 10 26.76 7.89 -14.06
N LYS A 11 27.67 7.59 -13.10
CA LYS A 11 27.52 6.94 -11.76
C LYS A 11 26.59 5.72 -11.60
N ARG A 12 25.42 5.72 -12.23
CA ARG A 12 24.43 4.65 -12.35
C ARG A 12 24.99 3.38 -12.98
N GLU A 13 25.86 3.47 -13.98
CA GLU A 13 26.51 2.31 -14.59
C GLU A 13 27.60 1.70 -13.69
N GLU A 14 28.38 2.54 -13.00
CA GLU A 14 29.30 2.08 -11.95
C GLU A 14 28.55 1.47 -10.76
N PHE A 15 27.42 2.05 -10.35
CA PHE A 15 26.56 1.50 -9.30
C PHE A 15 25.89 0.18 -9.72
N LEU A 16 25.49 0.05 -10.99
CA LEU A 16 24.98 -1.19 -11.57
C LEU A 16 26.07 -2.27 -11.68
N ASN A 17 27.31 -1.89 -11.97
CA ASN A 17 28.45 -2.81 -11.95
C ASN A 17 28.86 -3.20 -10.52
N CYS A 18 28.80 -2.28 -9.55
CA CYS A 18 28.95 -2.59 -8.11
C CYS A 18 27.84 -3.51 -7.59
N LEU A 19 26.61 -3.36 -8.09
CA LEU A 19 25.50 -4.29 -7.79
C LEU A 19 25.67 -5.64 -8.47
N LYS A 20 26.33 -5.72 -9.63
CA LYS A 20 26.69 -6.98 -10.31
C LYS A 20 27.85 -7.72 -9.64
N THR A 21 28.72 -7.02 -8.90
CA THR A 21 29.74 -7.66 -8.05
C THR A 21 29.17 -8.25 -6.75
N CYS A 22 27.89 -8.02 -6.44
CA CYS A 22 27.21 -8.83 -5.42
C CYS A 22 27.04 -10.25 -5.97
N PRO A 23 27.60 -11.28 -5.30
CA PRO A 23 27.40 -12.66 -5.74
C PRO A 23 25.89 -12.96 -5.79
N PRO A 24 25.42 -13.79 -6.74
CA PRO A 24 24.04 -14.23 -6.77
C PRO A 24 23.77 -14.95 -5.44
N ILE A 25 23.08 -14.28 -4.52
CA ILE A 25 22.85 -14.80 -3.17
C ILE A 25 22.00 -16.07 -3.35
N PRO A 26 22.53 -17.27 -3.02
CA PRO A 26 21.76 -18.49 -3.15
C PRO A 26 20.53 -18.39 -2.22
N PRO A 27 19.39 -19.02 -2.56
CA PRO A 27 18.16 -18.92 -1.78
C PRO A 27 18.38 -19.23 -0.29
N PHE A 28 19.34 -20.11 0.01
CA PHE A 28 19.77 -20.44 1.36
C PHE A 28 20.36 -19.24 2.14
N SER A 29 21.25 -18.46 1.53
CA SER A 29 21.88 -17.31 2.19
C SER A 29 20.87 -16.19 2.46
N THR A 30 19.85 -16.05 1.61
CA THR A 30 18.76 -15.07 1.83
C THR A 30 17.87 -15.50 2.99
N ILE A 31 17.57 -16.79 3.13
CA ILE A 31 16.81 -17.34 4.26
C ILE A 31 17.60 -17.19 5.57
N CYS A 32 18.91 -17.49 5.55
CA CYS A 32 19.79 -17.29 6.71
C CYS A 32 19.89 -15.81 7.11
N ALA A 33 20.02 -14.90 6.15
CA ALA A 33 20.05 -13.46 6.43
C ALA A 33 18.71 -12.96 7.01
N LEU A 34 17.58 -13.43 6.47
CA LEU A 34 16.26 -13.04 6.94
C LEU A 34 15.99 -13.55 8.36
N THR A 35 16.33 -14.81 8.63
CA THR A 35 16.18 -15.40 9.97
C THR A 35 17.07 -14.70 10.99
N LEU A 36 18.33 -14.41 10.64
CA LEU A 36 19.24 -13.64 11.50
C LEU A 36 18.70 -12.22 11.77
N LEU A 37 18.14 -11.56 10.77
CA LEU A 37 17.53 -10.23 10.93
C LEU A 37 16.32 -10.27 11.87
N VAL A 38 15.43 -11.26 11.72
CA VAL A 38 14.27 -11.45 12.61
C VAL A 38 14.72 -11.67 14.06
N VAL A 39 15.76 -12.48 14.27
CA VAL A 39 16.32 -12.75 15.60
C VAL A 39 16.95 -11.50 16.21
N LEU A 40 17.71 -10.72 15.43
CA LEU A 40 18.30 -9.47 15.90
C LEU A 40 17.22 -8.44 16.27
N ILE A 41 16.20 -8.29 15.45
CA ILE A 41 15.08 -7.38 15.77
C ILE A 41 14.40 -7.82 17.06
N TYR A 42 14.09 -9.11 17.21
CA TYR A 42 13.50 -9.62 18.44
C TYR A 42 14.40 -9.40 19.67
N GLY A 43 15.70 -9.68 19.54
CA GLY A 43 16.67 -9.48 20.62
C GLY A 43 16.79 -8.02 21.05
N THR A 44 16.79 -7.08 20.10
CA THR A 44 16.79 -5.64 20.40
C THR A 44 15.48 -5.20 21.07
N LEU A 45 14.33 -5.67 20.59
CA LEU A 45 13.03 -5.38 21.21
C LEU A 45 12.96 -5.91 22.64
N TRP A 46 13.41 -7.15 22.86
CA TRP A 46 13.51 -7.73 24.19
C TRP A 46 14.42 -6.92 25.11
N GLY A 47 15.60 -6.54 24.62
CA GLY A 47 16.56 -5.73 25.39
C GLY A 47 16.03 -4.35 25.79
N LEU A 48 15.19 -3.73 24.94
CA LEU A 48 14.65 -2.39 25.19
C LEU A 48 13.37 -2.38 26.02
N THR A 49 12.48 -3.37 25.82
CA THR A 49 11.11 -3.32 26.35
C THR A 49 10.81 -4.36 27.44
N GLY A 50 11.82 -5.17 27.79
CA GLY A 50 11.78 -6.07 28.94
C GLY A 50 10.55 -6.99 28.93
N PRO A 51 9.66 -6.92 29.93
CA PRO A 51 8.57 -7.87 30.08
C PRO A 51 7.46 -7.74 29.02
N MET A 52 7.37 -6.62 28.30
CA MET A 52 6.35 -6.44 27.25
C MET A 52 6.66 -7.22 25.96
N ALA A 53 7.90 -7.71 25.81
CA ALA A 53 8.36 -8.53 24.68
C ALA A 53 8.24 -10.05 24.93
N LEU A 54 7.78 -10.45 26.13
CA LEU A 54 7.46 -11.84 26.45
C LEU A 54 6.24 -12.32 25.64
N PRO A 55 6.12 -13.64 25.38
CA PRO A 55 4.93 -14.21 24.75
C PRO A 55 3.67 -13.90 25.59
N GLY A 56 2.67 -13.28 24.95
CA GLY A 56 1.47 -12.73 25.60
C GLY A 56 1.53 -11.21 25.86
N GLY A 57 2.64 -10.56 25.54
CA GLY A 57 2.77 -9.11 25.56
C GLY A 57 2.35 -8.45 24.24
N PRO A 58 1.94 -7.17 24.27
CA PRO A 58 1.48 -6.44 23.08
C PRO A 58 2.57 -6.27 22.00
N ILE A 59 3.83 -6.13 22.42
CA ILE A 59 4.98 -5.94 21.52
C ILE A 59 5.35 -7.25 20.84
N PHE A 60 5.33 -8.35 21.59
CA PHE A 60 5.48 -9.68 21.02
C PHE A 60 4.39 -9.95 19.98
N GLY A 61 3.14 -9.55 20.28
CA GLY A 61 2.03 -9.75 19.36
C GLY A 61 2.19 -8.97 18.05
N LEU A 62 2.56 -7.70 18.12
CA LEU A 62 2.87 -6.89 16.93
C LEU A 62 4.03 -7.47 16.12
N PHE A 63 5.11 -7.88 16.78
CA PHE A 63 6.27 -8.47 16.13
C PHE A 63 5.91 -9.78 15.41
N ALA A 64 5.24 -10.70 16.10
CA ALA A 64 4.80 -11.97 15.53
C ALA A 64 3.84 -11.75 14.35
N LEU A 65 2.90 -10.79 14.46
CA LEU A 65 1.99 -10.42 13.38
C LEU A 65 2.75 -9.97 12.14
N VAL A 66 3.72 -9.07 12.28
CA VAL A 66 4.52 -8.56 11.13
C VAL A 66 5.31 -9.69 10.47
N VAL A 67 5.99 -10.53 11.27
CA VAL A 67 6.82 -11.62 10.76
C VAL A 67 5.96 -12.66 10.01
N VAL A 68 4.87 -13.14 10.62
CA VAL A 68 4.03 -14.18 10.00
C VAL A 68 3.32 -13.65 8.75
N CYS A 69 2.80 -12.42 8.78
CA CYS A 69 2.21 -11.78 7.59
C CYS A 69 3.23 -11.60 6.46
N TYR A 70 4.46 -11.18 6.78
CA TYR A 70 5.53 -11.06 5.79
C TYR A 70 5.89 -12.40 5.15
N LEU A 71 6.03 -13.46 5.97
CA LEU A 71 6.29 -14.82 5.49
C LEU A 71 5.16 -15.33 4.59
N GLY A 72 3.89 -15.09 4.95
CA GLY A 72 2.74 -15.41 4.11
C GLY A 72 2.74 -14.67 2.78
N GLY A 73 3.15 -13.40 2.79
CA GLY A 73 3.35 -12.63 1.56
C GLY A 73 4.43 -13.23 0.65
N GLN A 74 5.58 -13.63 1.21
CA GLN A 74 6.64 -14.29 0.45
C GLN A 74 6.22 -15.66 -0.08
N PHE A 75 5.43 -16.40 0.70
CA PHE A 75 4.85 -17.66 0.24
C PHE A 75 3.96 -17.46 -0.99
N MET A 76 3.08 -16.45 -0.98
CA MET A 76 2.25 -16.13 -2.15
C MET A 76 3.06 -15.64 -3.36
N ARG A 77 4.22 -15.00 -3.12
CA ARG A 77 5.14 -14.62 -4.20
C ARG A 77 5.68 -15.84 -4.95
N ILE A 78 5.95 -16.96 -4.26
CA ILE A 78 6.37 -18.22 -4.90
C ILE A 78 5.25 -18.74 -5.83
N LEU A 79 4.00 -18.55 -5.43
CA LEU A 79 2.80 -18.90 -6.22
C LEU A 79 2.48 -17.89 -7.34
N LYS A 80 3.36 -16.92 -7.62
CA LYS A 80 3.17 -15.83 -8.60
C LYS A 80 1.96 -14.94 -8.34
N LEU A 81 1.48 -14.89 -7.11
CA LEU A 81 0.39 -14.00 -6.69
C LEU A 81 0.96 -12.73 -6.05
N PRO A 82 0.22 -11.59 -6.10
CA PRO A 82 0.58 -10.39 -5.38
C PRO A 82 0.77 -10.66 -3.88
N THR A 83 1.91 -10.23 -3.33
CA THR A 83 2.30 -10.41 -1.92
C THR A 83 1.21 -9.95 -0.94
N LEU A 84 0.46 -8.90 -1.29
CA LEU A 84 -0.61 -8.34 -0.45
C LEU A 84 -1.72 -9.35 -0.14
N ILE A 85 -2.04 -10.23 -1.08
CA ILE A 85 -3.07 -11.27 -0.88
C ILE A 85 -2.63 -12.21 0.26
N GLY A 86 -1.35 -12.59 0.28
CA GLY A 86 -0.80 -13.43 1.35
C GLY A 86 -0.82 -12.75 2.71
N MET A 87 -0.47 -11.46 2.76
CA MET A 87 -0.51 -10.68 4.00
C MET A 87 -1.93 -10.56 4.57
N ILE A 88 -2.93 -10.31 3.72
CA ILE A 88 -4.34 -10.24 4.14
C ILE A 88 -4.84 -11.61 4.60
N PHE A 89 -4.54 -12.67 3.83
CA PHE A 89 -4.97 -14.02 4.15
C PHE A 89 -4.42 -14.49 5.50
N ILE A 90 -3.13 -14.28 5.77
CA ILE A 90 -2.54 -14.60 7.08
C ILE A 90 -3.17 -13.77 8.19
N GLY A 91 -3.38 -12.48 7.99
CA GLY A 91 -4.07 -11.64 8.98
C GLY A 91 -5.48 -12.13 9.30
N PHE A 92 -6.23 -12.58 8.29
CA PHE A 92 -7.54 -13.20 8.46
C PHE A 92 -7.44 -14.50 9.27
N VAL A 93 -6.50 -15.39 8.94
CA VAL A 93 -6.29 -16.65 9.67
C VAL A 93 -5.91 -16.39 11.13
N LEU A 94 -4.96 -15.49 11.39
CA LEU A 94 -4.51 -15.16 12.74
C LEU A 94 -5.63 -14.62 13.63
N ARG A 95 -6.58 -13.85 13.06
CA ARG A 95 -7.71 -13.32 13.82
C ARG A 95 -8.84 -14.32 14.03
N ASN A 96 -9.03 -15.28 13.12
CA ASN A 96 -10.14 -16.23 13.20
C ASN A 96 -9.78 -17.57 13.87
N VAL A 97 -8.49 -17.88 14.05
CA VAL A 97 -8.06 -19.14 14.68
C VAL A 97 -7.98 -18.96 16.21
N PRO A 98 -8.86 -19.61 16.99
CA PRO A 98 -9.02 -19.36 18.43
C PRO A 98 -7.82 -19.79 19.30
N ARG A 99 -6.85 -20.51 18.73
CA ARG A 99 -5.68 -21.04 19.46
C ARG A 99 -4.43 -20.16 19.33
N ILE A 100 -4.43 -19.18 18.42
CA ILE A 100 -3.28 -18.32 18.09
C ILE A 100 -3.79 -16.88 17.93
N ASP A 101 -4.58 -16.40 18.88
CA ASP A 101 -5.11 -15.04 18.83
C ASP A 101 -4.08 -14.03 19.35
N VAL A 102 -3.07 -13.79 18.53
CA VAL A 102 -2.03 -12.78 18.74
C VAL A 102 -2.63 -11.36 18.70
N ALA A 103 -3.81 -11.21 18.09
CA ALA A 103 -4.49 -9.92 17.97
C ALA A 103 -5.17 -9.48 19.27
N LYS A 104 -5.52 -10.43 20.16
CA LYS A 104 -6.06 -10.13 21.50
C LYS A 104 -5.08 -9.35 22.37
N ASP A 105 -3.79 -9.64 22.22
CA ASP A 105 -2.74 -9.02 23.05
C ASP A 105 -2.41 -7.60 22.59
N ILE A 106 -2.91 -7.16 21.42
CA ILE A 106 -2.64 -5.83 20.85
C ILE A 106 -3.76 -4.85 21.25
N PRO A 107 -3.45 -3.75 21.97
CA PRO A 107 -4.42 -2.72 22.30
C PRO A 107 -5.04 -2.10 21.04
N GLN A 108 -6.36 -1.92 21.05
CA GLN A 108 -7.08 -1.32 19.91
C GLN A 108 -6.59 0.11 19.60
N GLU A 109 -6.23 0.88 20.63
CA GLU A 109 -5.65 2.21 20.48
C GLU A 109 -4.36 2.20 19.66
N TRP A 110 -3.46 1.24 19.92
CA TRP A 110 -2.21 1.12 19.19
C TRP A 110 -2.46 0.74 17.73
N SER A 111 -3.38 -0.21 17.50
CA SER A 111 -3.80 -0.60 16.15
C SER A 111 -4.38 0.58 15.36
N ALA A 112 -5.24 1.40 15.99
CA ALA A 112 -5.80 2.59 15.37
C ALA A 112 -4.71 3.62 15.02
N ASN A 113 -3.78 3.87 15.94
CA ASN A 113 -2.66 4.80 15.71
C ASN A 113 -1.74 4.33 14.58
N ILE A 114 -1.41 3.04 14.52
CA ILE A 114 -0.59 2.46 13.44
C ILE A 114 -1.30 2.61 12.08
N ARG A 115 -2.61 2.34 12.01
CA ARG A 115 -3.39 2.50 10.78
C ARG A 115 -3.39 3.95 10.30
N ASN A 116 -3.58 4.90 11.21
CA ASN A 116 -3.54 6.33 10.87
C ASN A 116 -2.15 6.75 10.38
N MET A 117 -1.10 6.32 11.06
CA MET A 117 0.28 6.58 10.64
C MET A 117 0.60 5.98 9.27
N ALA A 118 0.15 4.74 9.01
CA ALA A 118 0.32 4.09 7.71
C ALA A 118 -0.39 4.86 6.59
N LEU A 119 -1.63 5.33 6.81
CA LEU A 119 -2.35 6.16 5.84
C LEU A 119 -1.58 7.44 5.54
N VAL A 120 -1.06 8.13 6.56
CA VAL A 120 -0.24 9.34 6.38
C VAL A 120 1.01 9.05 5.55
N ILE A 121 1.73 7.96 5.84
CA ILE A 121 2.93 7.56 5.08
C ILE A 121 2.59 7.30 3.61
N VAL A 122 1.48 6.61 3.34
CA VAL A 122 1.02 6.33 1.96
C VAL A 122 0.70 7.64 1.22
N PHE A 123 0.03 8.60 1.87
CA PHE A 123 -0.25 9.90 1.26
C PHE A 123 1.02 10.74 1.04
N LEU A 124 1.95 10.74 2.00
CA LEU A 124 3.24 11.40 1.86
C LEU A 124 4.02 10.82 0.68
N GLN A 125 4.01 9.50 0.51
CA GLN A 125 4.67 8.84 -0.61
C GLN A 125 4.11 9.30 -1.96
N VAL A 126 2.78 9.41 -2.10
CA VAL A 126 2.16 9.91 -3.33
C VAL A 126 2.55 11.38 -3.59
N GLY A 127 2.58 12.20 -2.55
CA GLY A 127 3.02 13.60 -2.66
C GLY A 127 4.49 13.75 -3.07
N LEU A 128 5.38 12.89 -2.55
CA LEU A 128 6.82 12.90 -2.87
C LEU A 128 7.11 12.45 -4.31
N LEU A 129 6.24 11.62 -4.89
CA LEU A 129 6.40 11.09 -6.25
C LEU A 129 5.79 11.99 -7.33
N LEU A 130 5.13 13.08 -6.92
CA LEU A 130 4.46 13.98 -7.82
C LEU A 130 5.42 15.02 -8.40
N ASP A 131 5.51 15.06 -9.74
CA ASP A 131 6.14 16.16 -10.45
C ASP A 131 5.12 17.29 -10.68
N THR A 132 5.32 18.41 -9.99
CA THR A 132 4.39 19.55 -10.06
C THR A 132 4.37 20.23 -11.41
N ASP A 133 5.47 20.20 -12.16
CA ASP A 133 5.56 20.92 -13.43
C ASP A 133 4.89 20.11 -14.55
N ALA A 134 5.08 18.79 -14.56
CA ALA A 134 4.32 17.91 -15.43
C ALA A 134 2.81 17.93 -15.10
N LEU A 135 2.43 18.01 -13.81
CA LEU A 135 1.03 18.09 -13.41
C LEU A 135 0.37 19.41 -13.86
N LYS A 136 1.05 20.55 -13.74
CA LYS A 136 0.50 21.86 -14.16
C LYS A 136 0.12 21.87 -15.64
N ASN A 137 0.94 21.23 -16.48
CA ASN A 137 0.70 21.12 -17.93
C ASN A 137 -0.54 20.28 -18.25
N HIS A 138 -0.90 19.32 -17.39
CA HIS A 138 -2.02 18.39 -17.60
C HIS A 138 -3.18 18.53 -16.60
N LYS A 139 -3.26 19.67 -15.89
CA LYS A 139 -4.25 19.89 -14.80
C LYS A 139 -5.71 19.68 -15.20
N SER A 140 -6.08 20.11 -16.41
CA SER A 140 -7.47 20.02 -16.91
C SER A 140 -7.86 18.58 -17.24
N THR A 141 -6.93 17.79 -17.76
CA THR A 141 -7.14 16.36 -18.02
C THR A 141 -7.20 15.60 -16.69
N CYS A 142 -6.30 15.92 -15.76
CA CYS A 142 -6.24 15.29 -14.45
C CYS A 142 -7.55 15.48 -13.66
N SER A 143 -8.09 16.70 -13.60
CA SER A 143 -9.34 16.96 -12.86
C SER A 143 -10.55 16.22 -13.43
N LYS A 144 -10.69 16.17 -14.76
CA LYS A 144 -11.74 15.41 -15.44
C LYS A 144 -11.59 13.91 -15.20
N LEU A 145 -10.36 13.41 -15.25
CA LEU A 145 -10.05 12.00 -15.04
C LEU A 145 -10.27 11.56 -13.58
N ILE A 146 -10.31 12.47 -12.62
CA ILE A 146 -10.67 12.16 -11.24
C ILE A 146 -12.19 12.22 -11.06
N LEU A 147 -12.79 13.36 -11.36
CA LEU A 147 -14.19 13.62 -10.97
C LEU A 147 -15.20 12.79 -11.76
N ILE A 148 -15.00 12.65 -13.07
CA ILE A 148 -15.97 11.95 -13.93
C ILE A 148 -16.07 10.47 -13.56
N PRO A 149 -14.98 9.67 -13.51
CA PRO A 149 -15.09 8.27 -13.14
C PRO A 149 -15.49 8.10 -11.68
N PHE A 150 -14.96 8.90 -10.75
CA PHE A 150 -15.33 8.80 -9.34
C PHE A 150 -16.85 8.94 -9.12
N ILE A 151 -17.46 9.99 -9.69
CA ILE A 151 -18.92 10.19 -9.56
C ILE A 151 -19.70 9.08 -10.27
N ALA A 152 -19.26 8.66 -11.46
CA ALA A 152 -19.91 7.59 -12.21
C ALA A 152 -19.87 6.25 -11.45
N GLU A 153 -18.71 5.89 -10.89
CA GLU A 153 -18.52 4.69 -10.08
C GLU A 153 -19.31 4.75 -8.78
N LEU A 154 -19.32 5.90 -8.08
CA LEU A 154 -20.08 6.07 -6.84
C LEU A 154 -21.59 5.88 -7.07
N ILE A 155 -22.14 6.47 -8.13
CA ILE A 155 -23.55 6.34 -8.48
C ILE A 155 -23.87 4.91 -8.93
N ALA A 156 -23.06 4.36 -9.85
CA ALA A 156 -23.29 3.02 -10.37
C ALA A 156 -23.17 1.96 -9.27
N ALA A 157 -22.14 2.03 -8.42
CA ALA A 157 -21.94 1.13 -7.30
C ALA A 157 -23.05 1.30 -6.26
N GLY A 158 -23.45 2.53 -5.93
CA GLY A 158 -24.53 2.80 -4.97
C GLY A 158 -25.88 2.25 -5.42
N LEU A 159 -26.24 2.48 -6.69
CA LEU A 159 -27.45 1.91 -7.28
C LEU A 159 -27.37 0.38 -7.33
N SER A 160 -26.25 -0.18 -7.76
CA SER A 160 -26.06 -1.62 -7.79
C SER A 160 -26.19 -2.23 -6.39
N ALA A 161 -25.65 -1.58 -5.35
CA ALA A 161 -25.74 -2.08 -3.98
C ALA A 161 -27.17 -2.08 -3.45
N HIS A 162 -27.95 -1.04 -3.77
CA HIS A 162 -29.37 -0.97 -3.42
C HIS A 162 -30.19 -2.05 -4.13
N TYR A 163 -29.99 -2.25 -5.43
CA TYR A 163 -30.81 -3.18 -6.22
C TYR A 163 -30.38 -4.65 -6.10
N LEU A 164 -29.08 -4.95 -5.96
CA LEU A 164 -28.58 -6.33 -5.85
C LEU A 164 -28.60 -6.85 -4.41
N PHE A 165 -28.19 -6.03 -3.43
CA PHE A 165 -28.08 -6.45 -2.03
C PHE A 165 -29.27 -6.01 -1.17
N HIS A 166 -30.24 -5.30 -1.74
CA HIS A 166 -31.42 -4.77 -1.04
C HIS A 166 -31.06 -3.91 0.19
N MET A 167 -29.89 -3.27 0.17
CA MET A 167 -29.42 -2.42 1.26
C MET A 167 -30.11 -1.05 1.23
N PRO A 168 -30.44 -0.43 2.38
CA PRO A 168 -30.98 0.94 2.42
C PRO A 168 -30.02 1.96 1.81
N TRP A 169 -30.56 3.00 1.17
CA TRP A 169 -29.84 4.02 0.41
C TRP A 169 -28.59 4.56 1.12
N LYS A 170 -28.71 4.90 2.41
CA LYS A 170 -27.59 5.43 3.20
C LYS A 170 -26.39 4.46 3.23
N TRP A 171 -26.65 3.19 3.52
CA TRP A 171 -25.63 2.15 3.63
C TRP A 171 -25.07 1.73 2.25
N SER A 172 -25.90 1.74 1.21
CA SER A 172 -25.47 1.47 -0.16
C SER A 172 -24.46 2.51 -0.66
N PHE A 173 -24.73 3.79 -0.45
CA PHE A 173 -23.80 4.86 -0.83
C PHE A 173 -22.55 4.91 0.06
N LEU A 174 -22.67 4.52 1.34
CA LEU A 174 -21.50 4.34 2.20
C LEU A 174 -20.56 3.26 1.64
N MET A 175 -21.11 2.09 1.26
CA MET A 175 -20.33 1.02 0.63
C MET A 175 -19.71 1.46 -0.70
N ALA A 176 -20.50 2.13 -1.54
CA ALA A 176 -20.04 2.66 -2.82
C ALA A 176 -18.85 3.62 -2.66
N SER A 177 -18.89 4.51 -1.65
CA SER A 177 -17.80 5.44 -1.39
C SER A 177 -16.47 4.76 -1.05
N MET A 178 -16.50 3.61 -0.37
CA MET A 178 -15.30 2.81 -0.11
C MET A 178 -14.84 2.04 -1.34
N GLN A 179 -15.77 1.57 -2.17
CA GLN A 179 -15.47 0.80 -3.38
C GLN A 179 -14.86 1.67 -4.49
N SER A 180 -15.30 2.93 -4.62
CA SER A 180 -14.77 3.87 -5.61
C SER A 180 -13.35 4.36 -5.32
N ALA A 181 -12.76 3.99 -4.18
CA ALA A 181 -11.39 4.38 -3.84
C ALA A 181 -10.35 3.52 -4.58
N ILE A 182 -9.37 4.16 -5.19
CA ILE A 182 -8.23 3.48 -5.81
C ILE A 182 -7.14 3.20 -4.78
N ALA A 183 -6.62 1.96 -4.73
CA ALA A 183 -5.56 1.57 -3.80
C ALA A 183 -4.13 1.96 -4.31
N PRO A 184 -3.47 2.99 -3.74
CA PRO A 184 -2.14 3.43 -4.18
C PRO A 184 -1.06 2.37 -4.00
N ALA A 185 -1.17 1.53 -2.96
CA ALA A 185 -0.17 0.50 -2.66
C ALA A 185 0.03 -0.52 -3.79
N ILE A 186 -0.99 -0.72 -4.65
CA ILE A 186 -0.95 -1.66 -5.77
C ILE A 186 -0.56 -0.96 -7.06
N VAL A 187 -1.09 0.24 -7.29
CA VAL A 187 -0.88 1.01 -8.52
C VAL A 187 0.55 1.56 -8.58
N LEU A 188 1.05 2.10 -7.47
CA LEU A 188 2.31 2.81 -7.40
C LEU A 188 3.55 1.97 -7.80
N PRO A 189 3.75 0.73 -7.31
CA PRO A 189 4.89 -0.08 -7.75
C PRO A 189 4.88 -0.35 -9.26
N VAL A 190 3.69 -0.55 -9.85
CA VAL A 190 3.54 -0.78 -11.30
C VAL A 190 3.89 0.49 -12.08
N VAL A 191 3.36 1.65 -11.68
CA VAL A 191 3.65 2.93 -12.34
C VAL A 191 5.13 3.28 -12.26
N LEU A 192 5.77 3.05 -11.10
CA LEU A 192 7.21 3.28 -10.93
C LEU A 192 8.06 2.32 -11.78
N GLU A 193 7.63 1.07 -11.97
CA GLU A 193 8.31 0.13 -12.86
C GLU A 193 8.23 0.59 -14.33
N LEU A 194 7.06 1.06 -14.77
CA LEU A 194 6.86 1.62 -16.11
C LEU A 194 7.70 2.88 -16.33
N GLN A 195 7.75 3.77 -15.33
CA GLN A 195 8.58 4.96 -15.35
C GLN A 195 10.07 4.62 -15.45
N LYS A 196 10.55 3.60 -14.72
CA LYS A 196 11.94 3.11 -14.83
C LYS A 196 12.26 2.56 -16.22
N LYS A 197 11.27 1.98 -16.92
CA LYS A 197 11.38 1.52 -18.31
C LYS A 197 11.28 2.65 -19.34
N GLY A 198 11.05 3.89 -18.92
CA GLY A 198 10.91 5.05 -19.80
C GLY A 198 9.56 5.15 -20.51
N ILE A 199 8.57 4.34 -20.12
CA ILE A 199 7.26 4.29 -20.79
C ILE A 199 6.39 5.44 -20.28
N GLY A 200 5.93 6.31 -21.19
CA GLY A 200 5.01 7.42 -20.88
C GLY A 200 5.61 8.56 -20.06
N VAL A 201 6.93 8.56 -19.83
CA VAL A 201 7.61 9.59 -19.03
C VAL A 201 7.62 10.94 -19.76
N THR A 202 7.83 10.93 -21.07
CA THR A 202 7.84 12.15 -21.91
C THR A 202 6.47 12.81 -22.01
N THR A 203 5.39 12.04 -21.85
CA THR A 203 4.00 12.51 -21.88
C THR A 203 3.44 12.85 -20.50
N GLY A 204 4.20 12.63 -19.42
CA GLY A 204 3.76 12.92 -18.05
C GLY A 204 2.66 12.00 -17.52
N ILE A 205 2.33 10.90 -18.21
CA ILE A 205 1.24 9.98 -17.82
C ILE A 205 1.48 9.36 -16.43
N PRO A 206 2.67 8.84 -16.08
CA PRO A 206 2.94 8.31 -14.75
C PRO A 206 2.64 9.31 -13.65
N THR A 207 3.05 10.57 -13.83
CA THR A 207 2.78 11.66 -12.87
C THR A 207 1.29 11.94 -12.73
N VAL A 208 0.56 12.00 -13.85
CA VAL A 208 -0.90 12.20 -13.82
C VAL A 208 -1.57 11.05 -13.07
N VAL A 209 -1.22 9.79 -13.35
CA VAL A 209 -1.79 8.62 -12.65
C VAL A 209 -1.50 8.65 -11.14
N ILE A 210 -0.28 9.01 -10.74
CA ILE A 210 0.09 9.16 -9.32
C ILE A 210 -0.75 10.27 -8.67
N ALA A 211 -0.94 11.41 -9.35
CA ALA A 211 -1.76 12.52 -8.87
C ALA A 211 -3.23 12.11 -8.71
N VAL A 212 -3.79 11.46 -9.73
CA VAL A 212 -5.18 10.96 -9.72
C VAL A 212 -5.38 10.00 -8.55
N CYS A 213 -4.48 9.03 -8.37
CA CYS A 213 -4.58 8.06 -7.29
C CYS A 213 -4.57 8.72 -5.89
N GLY A 214 -3.79 9.79 -5.70
CA GLY A 214 -3.75 10.52 -4.43
C GLY A 214 -5.04 11.32 -4.17
N ILE A 215 -5.50 12.08 -5.17
CA ILE A 215 -6.67 12.95 -5.04
C ILE A 215 -7.96 12.12 -4.94
N ASP A 216 -8.09 11.06 -5.74
CA ASP A 216 -9.20 10.11 -5.67
C ASP A 216 -9.37 9.53 -4.26
N ASN A 217 -8.27 9.09 -3.64
CA ASN A 217 -8.30 8.50 -2.31
C ASN A 217 -8.70 9.53 -1.22
N VAL A 218 -8.41 10.82 -1.42
CA VAL A 218 -8.92 11.91 -0.56
C VAL A 218 -10.42 12.11 -0.77
N LEU A 219 -10.88 12.19 -2.02
CA LEU A 219 -12.30 12.37 -2.34
C LEU A 219 -13.15 11.21 -1.81
N ALA A 220 -12.71 9.97 -1.99
CA ALA A 220 -13.39 8.78 -1.50
C ALA A 220 -13.47 8.76 0.03
N LEU A 221 -12.35 9.05 0.72
CA LEU A 221 -12.31 9.09 2.18
C LEU A 221 -13.18 10.23 2.74
N SER A 222 -13.19 11.41 2.10
CA SER A 222 -14.07 12.52 2.47
C SER A 222 -15.54 12.18 2.25
N ALA A 223 -15.90 11.57 1.11
CA ALA A 223 -17.26 11.11 0.84
C ALA A 223 -17.73 10.07 1.87
N PHE A 224 -16.88 9.09 2.19
CA PHE A 224 -17.14 8.12 3.24
C PHE A 224 -17.40 8.80 4.59
N GLY A 225 -16.54 9.73 5.00
CA GLY A 225 -16.70 10.46 6.26
C GLY A 225 -17.98 11.30 6.33
N MET A 226 -18.34 11.99 5.24
CA MET A 226 -19.59 12.75 5.17
C MET A 226 -20.82 11.85 5.29
N ILE A 227 -20.87 10.74 4.54
CA ILE A 227 -22.01 9.82 4.57
C ILE A 227 -22.11 9.14 5.94
N LEU A 228 -20.98 8.74 6.52
CA LEU A 228 -20.92 8.16 7.86
C LEU A 228 -21.46 9.14 8.91
N GLY A 229 -21.09 10.42 8.81
CA GLY A 229 -21.64 11.48 9.66
C GLY A 229 -23.15 11.58 9.55
N VAL A 230 -23.69 11.65 8.33
CA VAL A 230 -25.15 11.72 8.07
C VAL A 230 -25.89 10.47 8.57
N ILE A 231 -25.25 9.30 8.58
CA ILE A 231 -25.84 8.06 9.10
C ILE A 231 -25.99 8.09 10.61
N PHE A 232 -24.99 8.59 11.33
CA PHE A 232 -24.95 8.58 12.80
C PHE A 232 -25.47 9.87 13.45
N ASP A 233 -25.72 10.91 12.68
CA ASP A 233 -26.40 12.14 13.13
C ASP A 233 -27.94 11.97 13.23
N THR A 234 -28.49 10.93 12.59
CA THR A 234 -29.90 10.52 12.71
C THR A 234 -30.05 9.32 13.63
#